data_AF-A0A2J8I862-F1
#
_entry.id   AF-A0A2J8I862-F1
#
_cell.length_a   1.000
_cell.length_b   1.000
_cell.length_c   1.000
_cell.angle_alpha   90.00
_cell.angle_beta   90.00
_cell.angle_gamma   90.00
#
_symmetry.space_group_name_H-M   'P 1'
#
loop_
_entity.id
_entity.type
_entity.pdbx_description
1 polymer ?
#
loop_
_entity_poly.entity_id
_entity_poly.type
_entity_poly.pdbx_seq_one_letter_code
_entity_poly.pdbx_strand_id
1 'polypeptide(L)'
;MLLRKKYIAFSIGASLLLLSALSNCTETKQLQTQQEEKSYQYFADVIRDTYESQLYTLPAFKEGHYALRMYRQTSNEKYQAAIWSDLARVASRLNRYAEEIHTPEQIYMHSQKKLTGYLDETDERSKLRYTVTKHNPEYLYLGVGLLGSMARADEYGLKHKQDAKLREIIRRYDFTKYVTDQGMIKAWAAQLANQVYWLKQLGEQDVVAPFIEAFRNTYPDSEDEHLTNQQFGNKLYGMTHIIFADSQYYQHAVPEAEYQWIYDYFRNNIDTILLKAKEDIIAEVGISFLLAGLNNDPVVEKTRQHIRDAINRDQGMIPSTSGDFDLSYGEHRNVLAIMLLDWQQVNAIPTIEKQPQIFASLPYGLVSK
;
A
#
# COMPACT_ATOMS: atom_id res chain seq x y z
N MET A 1 98.44 6.57 -2.62
CA MET A 1 97.33 6.24 -1.70
C MET A 1 96.03 6.36 -2.48
N LEU A 2 95.37 5.21 -2.73
CA LEU A 2 93.99 4.90 -3.15
C LEU A 2 93.07 6.03 -3.72
N LEU A 3 92.57 5.95 -4.97
CA LEU A 3 91.28 5.33 -5.44
C LEU A 3 90.01 5.99 -4.81
N ARG A 4 89.03 6.60 -5.52
CA ARG A 4 88.04 6.09 -6.51
C ARG A 4 87.11 7.26 -6.95
N LYS A 5 86.85 7.50 -8.26
CA LYS A 5 85.66 7.16 -9.10
C LYS A 5 84.28 7.83 -8.79
N LYS A 6 83.80 8.63 -9.78
CA LYS A 6 82.46 8.73 -10.46
C LYS A 6 81.19 8.98 -9.59
N TYR A 7 80.17 9.78 -9.95
CA TYR A 7 79.32 9.78 -11.16
C TYR A 7 78.47 11.08 -11.29
N ILE A 8 78.10 11.41 -12.53
CA ILE A 8 77.05 12.34 -12.96
C ILE A 8 75.68 11.62 -12.90
N ALA A 9 74.60 12.28 -12.47
CA ALA A 9 73.23 11.97 -12.95
C ALA A 9 72.22 13.10 -12.68
N PHE A 10 71.40 13.34 -13.71
CA PHE A 10 70.21 14.20 -13.81
C PHE A 10 69.12 13.91 -12.76
N SER A 11 68.30 14.91 -12.46
CA SER A 11 66.86 14.71 -12.22
C SER A 11 66.07 16.01 -12.45
N ILE A 12 65.53 16.13 -13.67
CA ILE A 12 64.36 16.94 -13.97
C ILE A 12 63.14 16.04 -13.73
N GLY A 13 62.12 16.55 -13.04
CA GLY A 13 60.76 16.03 -13.13
C GLY A 13 60.21 15.44 -11.84
N ALA A 14 59.48 16.25 -11.06
CA ALA A 14 58.43 15.78 -10.14
C ALA A 14 57.57 16.96 -9.67
N SER A 15 56.74 17.54 -10.54
CA SER A 15 55.70 18.51 -10.10
C SER A 15 54.39 18.42 -10.90
N LEU A 16 54.11 17.28 -11.55
CA LEU A 16 52.95 17.12 -12.42
C LEU A 16 52.10 15.87 -12.09
N LEU A 17 52.01 15.50 -10.80
CA LEU A 17 51.25 14.32 -10.36
C LEU A 17 50.22 14.59 -9.24
N LEU A 18 50.03 15.85 -8.82
CA LEU A 18 49.05 16.19 -7.76
C LEU A 18 47.73 16.79 -8.29
N LEU A 19 47.63 17.11 -9.58
CA LEU A 19 46.39 17.60 -10.21
C LEU A 19 45.54 16.51 -10.86
N SER A 20 46.10 15.32 -11.14
CA SER A 20 45.38 14.20 -11.77
C SER A 20 44.60 13.33 -10.77
N ALA A 21 44.96 13.35 -9.49
CA ALA A 21 44.29 12.55 -8.46
C ALA A 21 42.93 13.13 -8.03
N LEU A 22 42.75 14.45 -8.11
CA LEU A 22 41.48 15.11 -7.78
C LEU A 22 40.45 14.98 -8.91
N SER A 23 40.87 15.08 -10.18
CA SER A 23 39.97 14.92 -11.34
C SER A 23 39.40 13.50 -11.47
N ASN A 24 40.22 12.47 -11.23
CA ASN A 24 39.77 11.07 -11.27
C ASN A 24 38.75 10.76 -10.16
N CYS A 25 38.84 11.39 -8.99
CA CYS A 25 37.92 11.13 -7.89
C CYS A 25 36.52 11.71 -8.17
N THR A 26 36.44 12.87 -8.83
CA THR A 26 35.19 13.45 -9.32
C THR A 26 34.56 12.66 -10.47
N GLU A 27 35.34 12.24 -11.48
CA GLU A 27 34.80 11.44 -12.60
C GLU A 27 34.32 10.06 -12.15
N THR A 28 35.02 9.40 -11.22
CA THR A 28 34.59 8.09 -10.70
C THR A 28 33.30 8.23 -9.89
N LYS A 29 33.15 9.30 -9.09
CA LYS A 29 31.92 9.57 -8.35
C LYS A 29 30.76 9.92 -9.28
N GLN A 30 31.01 10.67 -10.35
CA GLN A 30 30.01 11.04 -11.36
C GLN A 30 29.55 9.84 -12.21
N LEU A 31 30.47 8.93 -12.57
CA LEU A 31 30.16 7.66 -13.25
C LEU A 31 29.42 6.68 -12.34
N GLN A 32 29.75 6.64 -11.05
CA GLN A 32 29.08 5.80 -10.05
C GLN A 32 27.65 6.31 -9.79
N THR A 33 27.44 7.62 -9.66
CA THR A 33 26.11 8.24 -9.58
C THR A 33 25.30 8.03 -10.89
N GLN A 34 25.92 8.12 -12.07
CA GLN A 34 25.27 7.81 -13.36
C GLN A 34 24.92 6.33 -13.56
N GLN A 35 25.60 5.43 -12.84
CA GLN A 35 25.33 3.99 -12.90
C GLN A 35 24.33 3.55 -11.81
N GLU A 36 24.29 4.24 -10.67
CA GLU A 36 23.25 4.11 -9.63
C GLU A 36 21.89 4.64 -10.10
N GLU A 37 21.86 5.77 -10.82
CA GLU A 37 20.67 6.36 -11.46
C GLU A 37 19.99 5.46 -12.53
N LYS A 38 20.60 4.32 -12.88
CA LYS A 38 20.02 3.34 -13.81
C LYS A 38 19.20 2.25 -13.13
N SER A 39 19.27 2.11 -11.80
CA SER A 39 18.54 1.09 -11.06
C SER A 39 17.22 1.65 -10.51
N TYR A 40 16.14 0.86 -10.55
CA TYR A 40 14.88 1.27 -9.91
C TYR A 40 15.02 1.48 -8.39
N GLN A 41 15.96 0.78 -7.77
CA GLN A 41 16.29 0.94 -6.36
C GLN A 41 16.68 2.37 -6.00
N TYR A 42 17.49 3.05 -6.83
CA TYR A 42 17.84 4.46 -6.60
C TYR A 42 16.59 5.35 -6.47
N PHE A 43 15.60 5.15 -7.34
CA PHE A 43 14.36 5.92 -7.30
C PHE A 43 13.48 5.56 -6.10
N ALA A 44 13.49 4.29 -5.69
CA ALA A 44 12.85 3.87 -4.46
C ALA A 44 13.50 4.54 -3.23
N ASP A 45 14.84 4.62 -3.20
CA ASP A 45 15.61 5.26 -2.13
C ASP A 45 15.29 6.76 -2.02
N VAL A 46 15.18 7.47 -3.14
CA VAL A 46 14.77 8.89 -3.17
C VAL A 46 13.41 9.13 -2.47
N ILE A 47 12.41 8.30 -2.79
CA ILE A 47 11.09 8.39 -2.15
C ILE A 47 11.17 7.99 -0.67
N ARG A 48 11.92 6.92 -0.38
CA ARG A 48 12.08 6.40 0.97
C ARG A 48 12.71 7.44 1.89
N ASP A 49 13.78 8.11 1.46
CA ASP A 49 14.46 9.15 2.24
C ASP A 49 13.55 10.36 2.52
N THR A 50 12.72 10.73 1.54
CA THR A 50 11.73 11.80 1.67
C THR A 50 10.69 11.49 2.74
N TYR A 51 10.13 10.28 2.73
CA TYR A 51 9.13 9.85 3.71
C TYR A 51 9.73 9.55 5.08
N GLU A 52 10.83 8.83 5.15
CA GLU A 52 11.40 8.39 6.43
C GLU A 52 11.98 9.53 7.25
N SER A 53 12.52 10.57 6.61
CA SER A 53 13.00 11.77 7.31
C SER A 53 11.87 12.58 7.98
N GLN A 54 10.62 12.35 7.57
CA GLN A 54 9.45 13.09 8.04
C GLN A 54 8.32 12.16 8.52
N LEU A 55 8.59 10.86 8.71
CA LEU A 55 7.56 9.86 8.99
C LEU A 55 6.74 10.21 10.25
N TYR A 56 7.39 10.79 11.24
CA TYR A 56 6.81 11.22 12.52
C TYR A 56 5.80 12.38 12.38
N THR A 57 5.75 13.08 11.24
CA THR A 57 4.77 14.15 10.99
C THR A 57 3.46 13.60 10.47
N LEU A 58 3.41 12.33 10.05
CA LEU A 58 2.21 11.72 9.51
C LEU A 58 1.24 11.34 10.63
N PRO A 59 -0.09 11.38 10.38
CA PRO A 59 -1.05 10.78 11.31
C PRO A 59 -0.73 9.30 11.56
N ALA A 60 -0.93 8.81 12.78
CA ALA A 60 -0.60 7.43 13.19
C ALA A 60 -1.08 6.34 12.22
N PHE A 61 -2.26 6.52 11.59
CA PHE A 61 -2.74 5.59 10.57
C PHE A 61 -1.84 5.55 9.33
N LYS A 62 -1.38 6.70 8.84
CA LYS A 62 -0.53 6.84 7.66
C LYS A 62 0.90 6.40 7.95
N GLU A 63 1.43 6.82 9.09
CA GLU A 63 2.72 6.36 9.59
C GLU A 63 2.77 4.82 9.68
N GLY A 64 1.80 4.18 10.35
CA GLY A 64 1.78 2.72 10.45
C GLY A 64 1.47 2.00 9.15
N HIS A 65 0.70 2.62 8.25
CA HIS A 65 0.42 2.10 6.91
C HIS A 65 1.70 2.02 6.05
N TYR A 66 2.54 3.05 6.10
CA TYR A 66 3.86 3.07 5.49
C TYR A 66 4.79 2.03 6.15
N ALA A 67 4.93 2.13 7.47
CA ALA A 67 5.84 1.32 8.26
C ALA A 67 5.56 -0.19 8.15
N LEU A 68 4.28 -0.61 8.18
CA LEU A 68 3.91 -2.02 8.04
C LEU A 68 4.32 -2.59 6.67
N ARG A 69 4.11 -1.83 5.59
CA ARG A 69 4.51 -2.25 4.24
C ARG A 69 6.02 -2.36 4.12
N MET A 70 6.74 -1.35 4.58
CA MET A 70 8.20 -1.38 4.53
C MET A 70 8.79 -2.47 5.42
N TYR A 71 8.19 -2.73 6.58
CA TYR A 71 8.59 -3.85 7.44
C TYR A 71 8.34 -5.19 6.74
N ARG A 72 7.19 -5.37 6.09
CA ARG A 72 6.91 -6.57 5.29
C ARG A 72 7.85 -6.76 4.11
N GLN A 73 8.42 -5.71 3.55
CA GLN A 73 9.41 -5.84 2.47
C GLN A 73 10.84 -6.08 3.01
N THR A 74 11.22 -5.45 4.12
CA THR A 74 12.63 -5.34 4.53
C THR A 74 12.97 -6.05 5.84
N SER A 75 11.97 -6.41 6.65
CA SER A 75 12.11 -6.87 8.05
C SER A 75 12.87 -5.89 8.96
N ASN A 76 13.01 -4.62 8.56
CA ASN A 76 13.85 -3.66 9.27
C ASN A 76 13.16 -3.14 10.55
N GLU A 77 13.84 -3.30 11.69
CA GLU A 77 13.32 -2.95 13.01
C GLU A 77 13.07 -1.45 13.22
N LYS A 78 13.60 -0.57 12.37
CA LYS A 78 13.35 0.88 12.48
C LYS A 78 11.86 1.25 12.39
N TYR A 79 11.04 0.40 11.78
CA TYR A 79 9.60 0.63 11.61
C TYR A 79 8.74 0.21 12.82
N GLN A 80 9.31 -0.43 13.84
CA GLN A 80 8.56 -1.02 14.95
C GLN A 80 7.72 0.00 15.73
N ALA A 81 8.26 1.20 15.98
CA ALA A 81 7.56 2.24 16.73
C ALA A 81 6.29 2.74 15.99
N ALA A 82 6.40 2.96 14.67
CA ALA A 82 5.29 3.35 13.81
C ALA A 82 4.21 2.26 13.72
N ILE A 83 4.61 0.99 13.67
CA ILE A 83 3.70 -0.16 13.73
C ILE A 83 2.95 -0.18 15.08
N TRP A 84 3.66 0.05 16.18
CA TRP A 84 3.06 0.09 17.51
C TRP A 84 2.08 1.27 17.67
N SER A 85 2.41 2.44 17.10
CA SER A 85 1.53 3.63 17.05
C SER A 85 0.19 3.31 16.37
N ASP A 86 0.20 2.62 15.22
CA ASP A 86 -1.02 2.16 14.55
C ASP A 86 -1.76 1.08 15.36
N LEU A 87 -1.04 0.18 16.02
CA LEU A 87 -1.65 -0.81 16.91
C LEU A 87 -2.42 -0.15 18.07
N ALA A 88 -1.87 0.90 18.67
CA ALA A 88 -2.55 1.67 19.72
C ALA A 88 -3.83 2.34 19.19
N ARG A 89 -3.79 2.88 17.97
CA ARG A 89 -4.97 3.42 17.27
C ARG A 89 -6.03 2.33 17.01
N VAL A 90 -5.62 1.12 16.60
CA VAL A 90 -6.52 -0.03 16.39
C VAL A 90 -7.18 -0.43 17.70
N ALA A 91 -6.41 -0.59 18.77
CA ALA A 91 -6.94 -0.91 20.09
C ALA A 91 -7.95 0.13 20.58
N SER A 92 -7.64 1.43 20.44
CA SER A 92 -8.56 2.52 20.79
C SER A 92 -9.90 2.41 20.06
N ARG A 93 -9.88 2.11 18.75
CA ARG A 93 -11.12 1.90 17.97
C ARG A 93 -11.91 0.68 18.45
N LEU A 94 -11.23 -0.44 18.68
CA LEU A 94 -11.90 -1.67 19.13
C LEU A 94 -12.49 -1.52 20.53
N ASN A 95 -11.81 -0.86 21.46
CA ASN A 95 -12.34 -0.50 22.78
C ASN A 95 -13.63 0.32 22.64
N ARG A 96 -13.61 1.35 21.77
CA ARG A 96 -14.77 2.19 21.52
C ARG A 96 -15.95 1.41 20.94
N TYR A 97 -15.71 0.54 19.98
CA TYR A 97 -16.75 -0.31 19.40
C TYR A 97 -17.30 -1.29 20.43
N ALA A 98 -16.46 -1.83 21.31
CA ALA A 98 -16.90 -2.77 22.32
C ALA A 98 -17.70 -2.10 23.46
N GLU A 99 -17.37 -0.86 23.85
CA GLU A 99 -17.96 -0.21 25.02
C GLU A 99 -19.02 0.85 24.70
N GLU A 100 -18.87 1.59 23.59
CA GLU A 100 -19.71 2.78 23.32
C GLU A 100 -20.71 2.59 22.17
N ILE A 101 -20.35 1.85 21.12
CA ILE A 101 -21.12 1.80 19.86
C ILE A 101 -21.39 0.35 19.46
N HIS A 102 -22.27 -0.35 20.17
CA HIS A 102 -22.46 -1.80 19.98
C HIS A 102 -23.92 -2.25 19.83
N THR A 103 -24.88 -1.35 20.05
CA THR A 103 -26.31 -1.59 19.78
C THR A 103 -26.67 -1.15 18.35
N PRO A 104 -27.70 -1.75 17.72
CA PRO A 104 -28.14 -1.34 16.38
C PRO A 104 -28.41 0.17 16.25
N GLU A 105 -29.04 0.78 17.26
CA GLU A 105 -29.37 2.21 17.27
C GLU A 105 -28.11 3.08 17.34
N GLN A 106 -27.15 2.71 18.20
CA GLN A 106 -25.86 3.42 18.29
C GLN A 106 -25.07 3.31 16.99
N ILE A 107 -25.04 2.12 16.39
CA ILE A 107 -24.36 1.86 15.11
C ILE A 107 -24.98 2.74 14.02
N TYR A 108 -26.31 2.74 13.90
CA TYR A 108 -27.03 3.56 12.93
C TYR A 108 -26.72 5.05 13.12
N MET A 109 -26.83 5.57 14.35
CA MET A 109 -26.55 6.99 14.63
C MET A 109 -25.08 7.37 14.37
N HIS A 110 -24.13 6.51 14.74
CA HIS A 110 -22.72 6.71 14.44
C HIS A 110 -22.48 6.79 12.93
N SER A 111 -23.06 5.84 12.20
CA SER A 111 -22.98 5.76 10.75
C SER A 111 -23.60 6.95 10.04
N GLN A 112 -24.75 7.43 10.48
CA GLN A 112 -25.38 8.64 9.95
C GLN A 112 -24.48 9.86 10.15
N LYS A 113 -23.87 10.01 11.33
CA LYS A 113 -22.88 11.09 11.58
C LYS A 113 -21.63 10.96 10.69
N LYS A 114 -21.22 9.75 10.33
CA LYS A 114 -20.12 9.55 9.36
C LYS A 114 -20.54 9.91 7.95
N LEU A 115 -21.77 9.56 7.57
CA LEU A 115 -22.33 9.83 6.25
C LEU A 115 -22.44 11.35 5.97
N THR A 116 -22.74 12.18 6.98
CA THR A 116 -22.81 13.64 6.80
C THR A 116 -21.48 14.25 6.36
N GLY A 117 -20.35 13.57 6.61
CA GLY A 117 -19.04 14.02 6.14
C GLY A 117 -18.90 14.05 4.62
N TYR A 118 -19.81 13.40 3.87
CA TYR A 118 -19.81 13.43 2.40
C TYR A 118 -20.71 14.54 1.82
N LEU A 119 -21.46 15.28 2.63
CA LEU A 119 -22.45 16.25 2.12
C LEU A 119 -21.80 17.44 1.42
N ASP A 120 -20.64 17.89 1.91
CA ASP A 120 -19.92 19.05 1.38
C ASP A 120 -18.88 18.66 0.32
N GLU A 121 -18.72 17.37 0.03
CA GLU A 121 -17.71 16.87 -0.90
C GLU A 121 -18.16 17.04 -2.36
N THR A 122 -17.27 17.58 -3.18
CA THR A 122 -17.59 17.91 -4.58
C THR A 122 -17.16 16.85 -5.58
N ASP A 123 -16.24 15.96 -5.20
CA ASP A 123 -15.69 14.96 -6.11
C ASP A 123 -16.70 13.83 -6.41
N GLU A 124 -16.56 13.24 -7.59
CA GLU A 124 -17.46 12.21 -8.12
C GLU A 124 -17.57 10.99 -7.18
N ARG A 125 -16.45 10.57 -6.58
CA ARG A 125 -16.39 9.38 -5.73
C ARG A 125 -17.13 9.61 -4.42
N SER A 126 -16.92 10.75 -3.77
CA SER A 126 -17.59 11.07 -2.50
C SER A 126 -19.11 11.22 -2.68
N LYS A 127 -19.56 11.87 -3.76
CA LYS A 127 -20.99 11.96 -4.10
C LYS A 127 -21.63 10.60 -4.34
N LEU A 128 -20.92 9.72 -5.04
CA LEU A 128 -21.39 8.36 -5.30
C LEU A 128 -21.50 7.56 -3.99
N ARG A 129 -20.47 7.61 -3.15
CA ARG A 129 -20.45 6.98 -1.81
C ARG A 129 -21.62 7.44 -0.94
N TYR A 130 -21.87 8.75 -0.88
CA TYR A 130 -23.04 9.28 -0.18
C TYR A 130 -24.34 8.67 -0.73
N THR A 131 -24.50 8.73 -2.05
CA THR A 131 -25.74 8.33 -2.73
C THR A 131 -26.09 6.86 -2.50
N VAL A 132 -25.10 5.97 -2.59
CA VAL A 132 -25.34 4.52 -2.44
C VAL A 132 -25.42 4.10 -0.98
N THR A 133 -24.66 4.74 -0.08
CA THR A 133 -24.58 4.33 1.32
C THR A 133 -25.67 4.94 2.20
N LYS A 134 -26.37 6.01 1.78
CA LYS A 134 -27.44 6.63 2.58
C LYS A 134 -28.61 5.72 2.95
N HIS A 135 -28.83 4.66 2.17
CA HIS A 135 -29.91 3.69 2.43
C HIS A 135 -29.46 2.55 3.37
N ASN A 136 -28.16 2.37 3.56
CA ASN A 136 -27.56 1.36 4.43
C ASN A 136 -26.34 1.95 5.16
N PRO A 137 -26.53 3.00 5.98
CA PRO A 137 -25.42 3.77 6.54
C PRO A 137 -24.55 2.93 7.48
N GLU A 138 -25.10 1.89 8.11
CA GLU A 138 -24.39 0.94 8.98
C GLU A 138 -23.14 0.34 8.32
N TYR A 139 -23.09 0.24 6.99
CA TYR A 139 -21.90 -0.20 6.25
C TYR A 139 -20.64 0.59 6.63
N LEU A 140 -20.76 1.91 6.87
CA LEU A 140 -19.62 2.75 7.28
C LEU A 140 -19.05 2.35 8.63
N TYR A 141 -19.90 1.89 9.54
CA TYR A 141 -19.47 1.36 10.83
C TYR A 141 -18.89 -0.05 10.65
N LEU A 142 -19.60 -0.93 9.93
CA LEU A 142 -19.29 -2.34 9.82
C LEU A 142 -18.02 -2.59 8.98
N GLY A 143 -18.06 -2.29 7.68
CA GLY A 143 -16.99 -2.60 6.75
C GLY A 143 -15.80 -1.65 6.87
N VAL A 144 -16.07 -0.34 6.89
CA VAL A 144 -15.01 0.69 6.92
C VAL A 144 -14.41 0.87 8.32
N GLY A 145 -15.20 0.62 9.38
CA GLY A 145 -14.80 0.85 10.77
C GLY A 145 -14.33 -0.41 11.50
N LEU A 146 -15.28 -1.24 11.92
CA LEU A 146 -15.11 -2.38 12.81
C LEU A 146 -14.29 -3.48 12.15
N LEU A 147 -14.73 -3.97 11.00
CA LEU A 147 -14.13 -5.10 10.31
C LEU A 147 -12.65 -4.84 9.98
N GLY A 148 -12.31 -3.67 9.43
CA GLY A 148 -10.92 -3.31 9.16
C GLY A 148 -10.04 -3.21 10.42
N SER A 149 -10.62 -2.82 11.56
CA SER A 149 -9.87 -2.77 12.83
C SER A 149 -9.65 -4.17 13.41
N MET A 150 -10.65 -5.06 13.29
CA MET A 150 -10.52 -6.47 13.67
C MET A 150 -9.50 -7.18 12.79
N ALA A 151 -9.59 -7.01 11.47
CA ALA A 151 -8.64 -7.58 10.51
C ALA A 151 -7.21 -7.10 10.76
N ARG A 152 -6.99 -5.80 11.04
CA ARG A 152 -5.65 -5.30 11.37
C ARG A 152 -5.08 -5.92 12.64
N ALA A 153 -5.88 -6.12 13.68
CA ALA A 153 -5.42 -6.85 14.86
C ALA A 153 -5.13 -8.33 14.51
N ASP A 154 -5.97 -8.91 13.66
CA ASP A 154 -5.86 -10.28 13.19
C ASP A 154 -4.54 -10.54 12.46
N GLU A 155 -4.11 -9.62 11.58
CA GLU A 155 -2.83 -9.65 10.85
C GLU A 155 -1.61 -9.78 11.77
N TYR A 156 -1.70 -9.32 13.03
CA TYR A 156 -0.60 -9.40 14.00
C TYR A 156 -0.67 -10.64 14.91
N GLY A 157 -1.66 -11.51 14.72
CA GLY A 157 -1.93 -12.62 15.65
C GLY A 157 -2.63 -12.17 16.95
N LEU A 158 -3.32 -11.02 16.91
CA LEU A 158 -4.00 -10.43 18.06
C LEU A 158 -5.52 -10.43 17.87
N LYS A 159 -6.24 -10.25 18.97
CA LYS A 159 -7.68 -9.97 19.00
C LYS A 159 -8.02 -9.03 20.14
N HIS A 160 -9.24 -8.49 20.14
CA HIS A 160 -9.74 -7.71 21.28
C HIS A 160 -10.16 -8.63 22.44
N LYS A 161 -10.03 -8.20 23.70
CA LYS A 161 -10.48 -8.96 24.87
C LYS A 161 -11.99 -9.27 24.88
N GLN A 162 -12.78 -8.47 24.15
CA GLN A 162 -14.21 -8.67 23.91
C GLN A 162 -14.50 -9.09 22.47
N ASP A 163 -13.59 -9.83 21.83
CA ASP A 163 -13.70 -10.28 20.44
C ASP A 163 -15.05 -10.96 20.13
N ALA A 164 -15.55 -11.81 21.03
CA ALA A 164 -16.86 -12.46 20.87
C ALA A 164 -18.02 -11.44 20.71
N LYS A 165 -18.00 -10.36 21.49
CA LYS A 165 -19.00 -9.28 21.40
C LYS A 165 -18.89 -8.54 20.07
N LEU A 166 -17.68 -8.28 19.60
CA LEU A 166 -17.45 -7.59 18.32
C LEU A 166 -17.87 -8.46 17.12
N ARG A 167 -17.58 -9.76 17.15
CA ARG A 167 -18.04 -10.73 16.15
C ARG A 167 -19.55 -10.85 16.11
N GLU A 168 -20.21 -10.82 17.27
CA GLU A 168 -21.68 -10.81 17.35
C GLU A 168 -22.26 -9.61 16.58
N ILE A 169 -21.63 -8.43 16.65
CA ILE A 169 -22.06 -7.27 15.86
C ILE A 169 -21.98 -7.58 14.36
N ILE A 170 -20.87 -8.15 13.89
CA ILE A 170 -20.70 -8.53 12.46
C ILE A 170 -21.77 -9.53 12.02
N ARG A 171 -22.05 -10.55 12.83
CA ARG A 171 -23.00 -11.64 12.51
C ARG A 171 -24.46 -11.19 12.41
N ARG A 172 -24.81 -10.02 12.93
CA ARG A 172 -26.16 -9.44 12.77
C ARG A 172 -26.46 -8.99 11.35
N TYR A 173 -25.43 -8.82 10.51
CA TYR A 173 -25.55 -8.28 9.17
C TYR A 173 -25.12 -9.29 8.11
N ASP A 174 -25.94 -9.43 7.07
CA ASP A 174 -25.61 -10.21 5.88
C ASP A 174 -24.79 -9.34 4.92
N PHE A 175 -23.49 -9.61 4.82
CA PHE A 175 -22.60 -8.81 3.97
C PHE A 175 -22.83 -9.04 2.48
N THR A 176 -23.50 -10.13 2.09
CA THR A 176 -23.88 -10.41 0.69
C THR A 176 -24.62 -9.22 0.08
N LYS A 177 -25.47 -8.55 0.89
CA LYS A 177 -26.24 -7.37 0.47
C LYS A 177 -25.39 -6.16 0.09
N TYR A 178 -24.22 -6.01 0.71
CA TYR A 178 -23.31 -4.91 0.41
C TYR A 178 -22.38 -5.25 -0.75
N VAL A 179 -21.87 -6.49 -0.78
CA VAL A 179 -20.80 -6.88 -1.70
C VAL A 179 -21.33 -7.28 -3.07
N THR A 180 -22.63 -7.56 -3.22
CA THR A 180 -23.26 -7.85 -4.52
C THR A 180 -24.03 -6.65 -5.09
N ASP A 181 -24.14 -5.54 -4.36
CA ASP A 181 -24.80 -4.33 -4.86
C ASP A 181 -23.89 -3.57 -5.83
N GLN A 182 -24.37 -3.37 -7.06
CA GLN A 182 -23.59 -2.71 -8.12
C GLN A 182 -23.24 -1.26 -7.77
N GLY A 183 -24.12 -0.54 -7.07
CA GLY A 183 -23.85 0.84 -6.64
C GLY A 183 -22.73 0.89 -5.62
N MET A 184 -22.75 -0.03 -4.66
CA MET A 184 -21.70 -0.20 -3.66
C MET A 184 -20.37 -0.58 -4.31
N ILE A 185 -20.36 -1.51 -5.28
CA ILE A 185 -19.15 -1.84 -6.05
C ILE A 185 -18.61 -0.60 -6.78
N LYS A 186 -19.46 0.17 -7.44
CA LYS A 186 -19.08 1.41 -8.12
C LYS A 186 -18.52 2.50 -7.20
N ALA A 187 -18.86 2.47 -5.91
CA ALA A 187 -18.42 3.45 -4.91
C ALA A 187 -17.24 2.98 -4.04
N TRP A 188 -17.12 1.67 -3.83
CA TRP A 188 -16.33 1.05 -2.77
C TRP A 188 -15.53 -0.19 -3.23
N ALA A 189 -15.33 -0.42 -4.53
CA ALA A 189 -14.70 -1.62 -5.10
C ALA A 189 -13.50 -2.17 -4.28
N ALA A 190 -12.45 -1.37 -4.08
CA ALA A 190 -11.29 -1.77 -3.29
C ALA A 190 -11.63 -2.12 -1.84
N GLN A 191 -12.48 -1.31 -1.19
CA GLN A 191 -12.89 -1.56 0.20
C GLN A 191 -13.68 -2.86 0.32
N LEU A 192 -14.62 -3.11 -0.60
CA LEU A 192 -15.41 -4.34 -0.61
C LEU A 192 -14.53 -5.56 -0.87
N ALA A 193 -13.59 -5.47 -1.81
CA ALA A 193 -12.60 -6.52 -2.06
C ALA A 193 -11.84 -6.85 -0.77
N ASN A 194 -11.32 -5.86 -0.05
CA ASN A 194 -10.64 -6.10 1.22
C ASN A 194 -11.55 -6.78 2.24
N GLN A 195 -12.80 -6.31 2.36
CA GLN A 195 -13.74 -6.77 3.37
C GLN A 195 -14.17 -8.23 3.16
N VAL A 196 -14.36 -8.69 1.91
CA VAL A 196 -14.76 -10.08 1.68
C VAL A 196 -13.69 -11.08 2.11
N TYR A 197 -12.40 -10.75 1.89
CA TYR A 197 -11.31 -11.59 2.39
C TYR A 197 -11.12 -11.44 3.90
N TRP A 198 -11.31 -10.25 4.48
CA TRP A 198 -11.28 -10.09 5.94
C TRP A 198 -12.36 -10.91 6.64
N LEU A 199 -13.59 -10.94 6.10
CA LEU A 199 -14.67 -11.77 6.64
C LEU A 199 -14.30 -13.26 6.59
N LYS A 200 -13.70 -13.71 5.49
CA LYS A 200 -13.24 -15.10 5.33
C LYS A 200 -12.10 -15.43 6.29
N GLN A 201 -11.09 -14.57 6.39
CA GLN A 201 -9.93 -14.73 7.29
C GLN A 201 -10.34 -14.78 8.76
N LEU A 202 -11.31 -13.95 9.15
CA LEU A 202 -11.87 -13.97 10.49
C LEU A 202 -12.81 -15.16 10.72
N GLY A 203 -13.21 -15.91 9.69
CA GLY A 203 -14.16 -17.02 9.80
C GLY A 203 -15.60 -16.58 10.05
N GLU A 204 -15.97 -15.37 9.62
CA GLU A 204 -17.31 -14.81 9.83
C GLU A 204 -18.28 -15.10 8.69
N GLN A 205 -17.89 -14.79 7.45
CA GLN A 205 -18.69 -15.04 6.24
C GLN A 205 -17.75 -15.29 5.05
N ASP A 206 -18.05 -16.26 4.19
CA ASP A 206 -17.35 -16.44 2.90
C ASP A 206 -18.25 -15.93 1.77
N VAL A 207 -18.04 -14.66 1.42
CA VAL A 207 -18.76 -13.97 0.33
C VAL A 207 -17.81 -13.55 -0.80
N VAL A 208 -16.64 -14.19 -0.89
CA VAL A 208 -15.61 -13.88 -1.90
C VAL A 208 -16.13 -14.16 -3.31
N ALA A 209 -16.64 -15.38 -3.55
CA ALA A 209 -17.14 -15.76 -4.87
C ALA A 209 -18.35 -14.91 -5.32
N PRO A 210 -19.38 -14.68 -4.49
CA PRO A 210 -20.46 -13.74 -4.81
C PRO A 210 -19.98 -12.33 -5.16
N PHE A 211 -18.99 -11.80 -4.43
CA PHE A 211 -18.41 -10.50 -4.74
C PHE A 211 -17.69 -10.48 -6.09
N ILE A 212 -16.85 -11.49 -6.39
CA ILE A 212 -16.12 -11.55 -7.67
C ILE A 212 -17.10 -11.61 -8.84
N GLU A 213 -18.17 -12.41 -8.74
CA GLU A 213 -19.21 -12.48 -9.75
C GLU A 213 -19.90 -11.12 -9.95
N ALA A 214 -20.36 -10.49 -8.86
CA ALA A 214 -21.01 -9.19 -8.92
C ALA A 214 -20.07 -8.08 -9.43
N PHE A 215 -18.78 -8.14 -9.06
CA PHE A 215 -17.76 -7.21 -9.51
C PHE A 215 -17.56 -7.28 -11.03
N ARG A 216 -17.42 -8.50 -11.58
CA ARG A 216 -17.28 -8.71 -13.02
C ARG A 216 -18.54 -8.29 -13.79
N ASN A 217 -19.72 -8.53 -13.23
CA ASN A 217 -20.98 -8.07 -13.82
C ASN A 217 -21.14 -6.54 -13.75
N THR A 218 -20.54 -5.89 -12.76
CA THR A 218 -20.56 -4.42 -12.61
C THR A 218 -19.59 -3.73 -13.58
N TYR A 219 -18.47 -4.40 -13.89
CA TYR A 219 -17.42 -3.90 -14.76
C TYR A 219 -17.02 -4.91 -15.86
N PRO A 220 -17.95 -5.27 -16.76
CA PRO A 220 -17.59 -6.11 -17.90
C PRO A 220 -16.56 -5.41 -18.78
N ASP A 221 -15.58 -6.15 -19.30
CA ASP A 221 -14.46 -5.59 -20.07
C ASP A 221 -14.91 -4.88 -21.36
N SER A 222 -16.02 -5.33 -21.96
CA SER A 222 -16.59 -4.72 -23.16
C SER A 222 -17.09 -3.28 -22.95
N GLU A 223 -17.28 -2.85 -21.70
CA GLU A 223 -17.84 -1.53 -21.38
C GLU A 223 -16.76 -0.51 -20.99
N ASP A 224 -15.47 -0.86 -21.05
CA ASP A 224 -14.38 0.00 -20.61
C ASP A 224 -14.30 1.35 -21.35
N GLU A 225 -14.68 1.37 -22.62
CA GLU A 225 -14.76 2.59 -23.43
C GLU A 225 -15.81 3.58 -22.94
N HIS A 226 -16.81 3.09 -22.19
CA HIS A 226 -17.90 3.90 -21.61
C HIS A 226 -17.61 4.33 -20.17
N LEU A 227 -16.53 3.84 -19.56
CA LEU A 227 -16.16 4.22 -18.19
C LEU A 227 -15.46 5.58 -18.16
N THR A 228 -15.89 6.43 -17.21
CA THR A 228 -15.13 7.61 -16.80
C THR A 228 -13.75 7.19 -16.27
N ASN A 229 -12.75 8.08 -16.28
CA ASN A 229 -11.44 7.77 -15.69
C ASN A 229 -11.56 7.37 -14.21
N GLN A 230 -12.53 7.95 -13.49
CA GLN A 230 -12.80 7.60 -12.11
C GLN A 230 -13.29 6.15 -11.98
N GLN A 231 -14.30 5.75 -12.76
CA GLN A 231 -14.85 4.39 -12.71
C GLN A 231 -13.91 3.34 -13.29
N PHE A 232 -13.15 3.67 -14.34
CA PHE A 232 -12.06 2.83 -14.83
C PHE A 232 -11.01 2.62 -13.74
N GLY A 233 -10.58 3.69 -13.05
CA GLY A 233 -9.68 3.57 -11.91
C GLY A 233 -10.28 2.74 -10.77
N ASN A 234 -11.58 2.86 -10.49
CA ASN A 234 -12.25 2.07 -9.45
C ASN A 234 -12.38 0.59 -9.82
N LYS A 235 -12.56 0.25 -11.10
CA LYS A 235 -12.43 -1.12 -11.62
C LYS A 235 -11.03 -1.67 -11.34
N LEU A 236 -9.98 -0.94 -11.75
CA LEU A 236 -8.60 -1.37 -11.53
C LEU A 236 -8.27 -1.56 -10.04
N TYR A 237 -8.67 -0.61 -9.18
CA TYR A 237 -8.55 -0.74 -7.73
C TYR A 237 -9.27 -1.98 -7.18
N GLY A 238 -10.45 -2.33 -7.70
CA GLY A 238 -11.15 -3.54 -7.30
C GLY A 238 -10.35 -4.80 -7.64
N MET A 239 -9.81 -4.86 -8.87
CA MET A 239 -8.97 -5.97 -9.33
C MET A 239 -7.68 -6.10 -8.51
N THR A 240 -6.94 -5.01 -8.28
CA THR A 240 -5.69 -5.04 -7.48
C THR A 240 -5.97 -5.43 -6.04
N HIS A 241 -7.05 -4.94 -5.44
CA HIS A 241 -7.41 -5.28 -4.05
C HIS A 241 -7.95 -6.69 -3.87
N ILE A 242 -8.49 -7.35 -4.91
CA ILE A 242 -8.76 -8.79 -4.86
C ILE A 242 -7.44 -9.55 -4.62
N ILE A 243 -6.40 -9.22 -5.39
CA ILE A 243 -5.06 -9.83 -5.24
C ILE A 243 -4.44 -9.48 -3.89
N PHE A 244 -4.47 -8.20 -3.50
CA PHE A 244 -3.84 -7.77 -2.26
C PHE A 244 -4.52 -8.35 -1.03
N ALA A 245 -5.85 -8.41 -1.01
CA ALA A 245 -6.58 -8.95 0.12
C ALA A 245 -6.36 -10.46 0.27
N ASP A 246 -6.28 -11.20 -0.85
CA ASP A 246 -5.94 -12.64 -0.83
C ASP A 246 -4.50 -12.90 -0.37
N SER A 247 -3.56 -12.03 -0.77
CA SER A 247 -2.17 -12.05 -0.26
C SER A 247 -2.04 -11.73 1.25
N GLN A 248 -3.17 -11.43 1.90
CA GLN A 248 -3.28 -10.87 3.24
C GLN A 248 -2.39 -9.62 3.41
N TYR A 249 -2.41 -8.76 2.39
CA TYR A 249 -1.55 -7.58 2.27
C TYR A 249 -0.05 -7.92 2.32
N TYR A 250 0.42 -8.66 1.31
CA TYR A 250 1.83 -8.99 1.07
C TYR A 250 2.46 -9.96 2.07
N GLN A 251 1.64 -10.72 2.79
CA GLN A 251 2.13 -11.78 3.69
C GLN A 251 2.44 -13.07 2.93
N HIS A 252 1.72 -13.33 1.83
CA HIS A 252 1.85 -14.52 1.02
C HIS A 252 1.81 -14.19 -0.47
N ALA A 253 2.41 -15.05 -1.29
CA ALA A 253 2.29 -14.98 -2.75
C ALA A 253 0.88 -15.40 -3.18
N VAL A 254 0.43 -14.89 -4.32
CA VAL A 254 -0.88 -15.21 -4.90
C VAL A 254 -0.66 -15.82 -6.28
N PRO A 255 -0.96 -17.12 -6.49
CA PRO A 255 -0.74 -17.76 -7.78
C PRO A 255 -1.51 -17.08 -8.91
N GLU A 256 -0.87 -16.89 -10.06
CA GLU A 256 -1.51 -16.31 -11.26
C GLU A 256 -2.80 -17.04 -11.64
N ALA A 257 -2.76 -18.36 -11.61
CA ALA A 257 -3.86 -19.23 -12.04
C ALA A 257 -5.17 -19.00 -11.28
N GLU A 258 -5.12 -18.54 -10.03
CA GLU A 258 -6.33 -18.27 -9.21
C GLU A 258 -7.11 -17.06 -9.76
N TYR A 259 -6.41 -16.08 -10.33
CA TYR A 259 -6.99 -14.83 -10.83
C TYR A 259 -6.55 -14.54 -12.27
N GLN A 260 -6.43 -15.57 -13.12
CA GLN A 260 -5.95 -15.45 -14.49
C GLN A 260 -6.66 -14.32 -15.26
N TRP A 261 -7.97 -14.16 -15.05
CA TRP A 261 -8.77 -13.11 -15.68
C TRP A 261 -8.30 -11.68 -15.35
N ILE A 262 -7.76 -11.44 -14.14
CA ILE A 262 -7.18 -10.15 -13.73
C ILE A 262 -5.85 -9.93 -14.45
N TYR A 263 -4.96 -10.93 -14.43
CA TYR A 263 -3.65 -10.83 -15.05
C TYR A 263 -3.74 -10.68 -16.58
N ASP A 264 -4.61 -11.44 -17.22
CA ASP A 264 -4.90 -11.32 -18.65
C ASP A 264 -5.46 -9.94 -18.98
N TYR A 265 -6.41 -9.44 -18.19
CA TYR A 265 -6.95 -8.11 -18.36
C TYR A 265 -5.85 -7.04 -18.26
N PHE A 266 -4.98 -7.10 -17.25
CA PHE A 266 -3.87 -6.16 -17.11
C PHE A 266 -2.88 -6.22 -18.27
N ARG A 267 -2.50 -7.42 -18.74
CA ARG A 267 -1.60 -7.57 -19.90
C ARG A 267 -2.22 -6.98 -21.17
N ASN A 268 -3.47 -7.30 -21.44
CA ASN A 268 -4.16 -6.88 -22.65
C ASN A 268 -4.41 -5.36 -22.68
N ASN A 269 -4.50 -4.73 -21.51
CA ASN A 269 -4.87 -3.32 -21.38
C ASN A 269 -3.76 -2.43 -20.81
N ILE A 270 -2.53 -2.92 -20.67
CA ILE A 270 -1.47 -2.21 -19.94
C ILE A 270 -1.23 -0.80 -20.49
N ASP A 271 -1.22 -0.61 -21.81
CA ASP A 271 -0.97 0.71 -22.40
C ASP A 271 -2.11 1.69 -22.10
N THR A 272 -3.35 1.22 -22.10
CA THR A 272 -4.52 2.02 -21.68
C THR A 272 -4.49 2.32 -20.19
N ILE A 273 -4.07 1.37 -19.36
CA ILE A 273 -3.92 1.55 -17.91
C ILE A 273 -2.90 2.66 -17.62
N LEU A 274 -1.72 2.61 -18.24
CA LEU A 274 -0.68 3.63 -18.07
C LEU A 274 -1.12 5.02 -18.54
N LEU A 275 -2.04 5.10 -19.51
CA LEU A 275 -2.55 6.36 -20.02
C LEU A 275 -3.64 6.98 -19.12
N LYS A 276 -4.53 6.16 -18.56
CA LYS A 276 -5.76 6.63 -17.88
C LYS A 276 -5.71 6.55 -16.35
N ALA A 277 -4.93 5.64 -15.79
CA ALA A 277 -4.92 5.38 -14.36
C ALA A 277 -3.97 6.32 -13.61
N LYS A 278 -4.21 6.45 -12.31
CA LYS A 278 -3.33 7.18 -11.39
C LYS A 278 -2.10 6.32 -11.06
N GLU A 279 -1.02 6.98 -10.66
CA GLU A 279 0.27 6.33 -10.40
C GLU A 279 0.19 5.32 -9.26
N ASP A 280 -0.68 5.53 -8.26
CA ASP A 280 -0.89 4.53 -7.22
C ASP A 280 -1.51 3.25 -7.79
N ILE A 281 -2.57 3.36 -8.60
CA ILE A 281 -3.18 2.21 -9.30
C ILE A 281 -2.14 1.50 -10.20
N ILE A 282 -1.35 2.26 -10.95
CA ILE A 282 -0.30 1.71 -11.83
C ILE A 282 0.72 0.92 -11.00
N ALA A 283 1.12 1.44 -9.84
CA ALA A 283 1.99 0.71 -8.94
C ALA A 283 1.33 -0.56 -8.38
N GLU A 284 0.03 -0.51 -8.05
CA GLU A 284 -0.69 -1.68 -7.58
C GLU A 284 -0.79 -2.78 -8.64
N VAL A 285 -0.99 -2.42 -9.91
CA VAL A 285 -0.98 -3.37 -11.03
C VAL A 285 0.36 -4.08 -11.11
N GLY A 286 1.49 -3.35 -11.11
CA GLY A 286 2.81 -3.96 -11.14
C GLY A 286 3.09 -4.85 -9.92
N ILE A 287 2.70 -4.41 -8.72
CA ILE A 287 2.83 -5.20 -7.48
C ILE A 287 1.99 -6.48 -7.54
N SER A 288 0.83 -6.48 -8.21
CA SER A 288 0.01 -7.69 -8.37
C SER A 288 0.78 -8.80 -9.11
N PHE A 289 1.56 -8.46 -10.15
CA PHE A 289 2.42 -9.43 -10.84
C PHE A 289 3.60 -9.90 -9.96
N LEU A 290 4.20 -8.99 -9.20
CA LEU A 290 5.28 -9.33 -8.27
C LEU A 290 4.80 -10.29 -7.16
N LEU A 291 3.56 -10.14 -6.68
CA LEU A 291 2.91 -11.06 -5.75
C LEU A 291 2.71 -12.47 -6.33
N ALA A 292 2.56 -12.59 -7.65
CA ALA A 292 2.47 -13.86 -8.36
C ALA A 292 3.85 -14.45 -8.72
N GLY A 293 4.96 -13.78 -8.37
CA GLY A 293 6.31 -14.18 -8.74
C GLY A 293 6.66 -13.93 -10.21
N LEU A 294 5.87 -13.10 -10.90
CA LEU A 294 6.01 -12.80 -12.32
C LEU A 294 6.95 -11.60 -12.56
N ASN A 295 8.12 -11.61 -11.91
CA ASN A 295 9.02 -10.45 -11.84
C ASN A 295 9.53 -9.96 -13.21
N ASN A 296 9.56 -10.86 -14.21
CA ASN A 296 10.02 -10.58 -15.56
C ASN A 296 8.87 -10.36 -16.55
N ASP A 297 7.62 -10.28 -16.08
CA ASP A 297 6.49 -9.99 -16.95
C ASP A 297 6.61 -8.56 -17.51
N PRO A 298 6.36 -8.32 -18.81
CA PRO A 298 6.44 -7.00 -19.41
C PRO A 298 5.60 -5.92 -18.68
N VAL A 299 4.51 -6.31 -18.02
CA VAL A 299 3.70 -5.37 -17.22
C VAL A 299 4.51 -4.78 -16.06
N VAL A 300 5.36 -5.59 -15.39
CA VAL A 300 6.21 -5.11 -14.28
C VAL A 300 7.19 -4.06 -14.78
N GLU A 301 7.84 -4.30 -15.92
CA GLU A 301 8.79 -3.35 -16.48
C GLU A 301 8.10 -2.05 -16.91
N LYS A 302 6.99 -2.15 -17.63
CA LYS A 302 6.23 -0.97 -18.08
C LYS A 302 5.74 -0.10 -16.91
N THR A 303 5.22 -0.73 -15.85
CA THR A 303 4.76 -0.02 -14.66
C THR A 303 5.93 0.62 -13.90
N ARG A 304 7.07 -0.06 -13.75
CA ARG A 304 8.28 0.52 -13.14
C ARG A 304 8.81 1.73 -13.90
N GLN A 305 8.88 1.65 -15.23
CA GLN A 305 9.30 2.78 -16.06
C GLN A 305 8.38 3.98 -15.87
N HIS A 306 7.06 3.76 -15.93
CA HIS A 306 6.09 4.83 -15.74
C HIS A 306 6.22 5.48 -14.36
N ILE A 307 6.33 4.68 -13.29
CA ILE A 307 6.45 5.19 -11.92
C ILE A 307 7.76 5.93 -11.71
N ARG A 308 8.87 5.42 -12.24
CA ARG A 308 10.16 6.13 -12.24
C ARG A 308 10.03 7.51 -12.87
N ASP A 309 9.39 7.59 -14.03
CA ASP A 309 9.28 8.83 -14.81
C ASP A 309 8.32 9.85 -14.15
N ALA A 310 7.40 9.39 -13.31
CA ALA A 310 6.48 10.24 -12.55
C ALA A 310 7.10 10.89 -11.29
N ILE A 311 8.29 10.45 -10.87
CA ILE A 311 8.96 11.00 -9.67
C ILE A 311 9.49 12.40 -9.96
N ASN A 312 9.05 13.37 -9.17
CA ASN A 312 9.70 14.67 -9.14
C ASN A 312 10.99 14.55 -8.31
N ARG A 313 12.15 14.67 -8.97
CA ARG A 313 13.46 14.50 -8.32
C ARG A 313 13.77 15.56 -7.27
N ASP A 314 13.27 16.79 -7.44
CA ASP A 314 13.53 17.88 -6.50
C ASP A 314 12.72 17.73 -5.22
N GLN A 315 11.48 17.23 -5.35
CA GLN A 315 10.59 16.96 -4.22
C GLN A 315 10.76 15.55 -3.65
N GLY A 316 11.53 14.70 -4.34
CA GLY A 316 11.80 13.31 -3.93
C GLY A 316 10.57 12.42 -3.89
N MET A 317 9.48 12.75 -4.59
CA MET A 317 8.24 11.97 -4.55
C MET A 317 7.37 12.18 -5.79
N ILE A 318 6.36 11.34 -5.95
CA ILE A 318 5.35 11.47 -7.01
C ILE A 318 4.27 12.46 -6.53
N PRO A 319 3.96 13.53 -7.29
CA PRO A 319 2.93 14.51 -6.94
C PRO A 319 1.52 13.95 -7.05
N SER A 320 0.54 14.65 -6.48
CA SER A 320 -0.88 14.36 -6.70
C SER A 320 -1.29 14.60 -8.15
N THR A 321 -2.48 14.14 -8.55
CA THR A 321 -3.04 14.44 -9.87
C THR A 321 -3.27 15.94 -10.11
N SER A 322 -3.24 16.76 -9.05
CA SER A 322 -3.29 18.23 -9.14
C SER A 322 -1.90 18.88 -9.00
N GLY A 323 -0.82 18.10 -8.92
CA GLY A 323 0.55 18.58 -8.79
C GLY A 323 1.03 18.87 -7.36
N ASP A 324 0.27 18.48 -6.34
CA ASP A 324 0.60 18.77 -4.92
C ASP A 324 1.54 17.72 -4.30
N PHE A 325 2.34 18.14 -3.30
CA PHE A 325 3.37 17.34 -2.64
C PHE A 325 3.10 17.08 -1.14
N ASP A 326 1.84 17.17 -0.69
CA ASP A 326 1.49 16.82 0.69
C ASP A 326 1.83 15.35 1.00
N LEU A 327 2.68 15.15 2.00
CA LEU A 327 3.16 13.82 2.40
C LEU A 327 2.03 12.91 2.91
N SER A 328 1.07 13.45 3.66
CA SER A 328 -0.01 12.67 4.25
C SER A 328 -0.99 12.17 3.17
N TYR A 329 -1.35 13.03 2.21
CA TYR A 329 -2.19 12.67 1.08
C TYR A 329 -1.43 11.79 0.06
N GLY A 330 -0.14 12.03 -0.14
CA GLY A 330 0.72 11.29 -1.07
C GLY A 330 1.18 9.91 -0.58
N GLU A 331 1.03 9.60 0.71
CA GLU A 331 1.66 8.44 1.35
C GLU A 331 1.36 7.11 0.63
N HIS A 332 0.10 6.83 0.30
CA HIS A 332 -0.30 5.56 -0.32
C HIS A 332 0.38 5.38 -1.69
N ARG A 333 0.38 6.43 -2.52
CA ARG A 333 1.01 6.41 -3.84
C ARG A 333 2.51 6.14 -3.74
N ASN A 334 3.16 6.82 -2.82
CA ASN A 334 4.62 6.80 -2.73
C ASN A 334 5.15 5.54 -2.04
N VAL A 335 4.46 5.01 -1.03
CA VAL A 335 4.85 3.71 -0.45
C VAL A 335 4.71 2.57 -1.46
N LEU A 336 3.66 2.59 -2.29
CA LEU A 336 3.50 1.62 -3.38
C LEU A 336 4.58 1.79 -4.46
N ALA A 337 4.96 3.02 -4.79
CA ALA A 337 6.06 3.28 -5.70
C ALA A 337 7.38 2.68 -5.19
N ILE A 338 7.72 2.87 -3.91
CA ILE A 338 8.90 2.23 -3.28
C ILE A 338 8.81 0.71 -3.44
N MET A 339 7.67 0.12 -3.10
CA MET A 339 7.49 -1.34 -3.18
C MET A 339 7.61 -1.88 -4.60
N LEU A 340 7.09 -1.18 -5.61
CA LEU A 340 7.20 -1.60 -7.00
C LEU A 340 8.65 -1.55 -7.49
N LEU A 341 9.31 -0.42 -7.23
CA LEU A 341 10.64 -0.10 -7.73
C LEU A 341 11.74 -0.93 -7.05
N ASP A 342 11.54 -1.26 -5.77
CA ASP A 342 12.49 -2.03 -4.95
C ASP A 342 11.79 -3.20 -4.24
N TRP A 343 11.03 -3.98 -5.02
CA TRP A 343 10.32 -5.16 -4.53
C TRP A 343 11.29 -6.20 -3.98
N GLN A 344 11.07 -6.62 -2.74
CA GLN A 344 11.90 -7.62 -2.07
C GLN A 344 11.22 -8.99 -2.14
N GLN A 345 10.33 -9.25 -1.20
CA GLN A 345 9.60 -10.51 -1.06
C GLN A 345 8.35 -10.30 -0.21
N VAL A 346 7.46 -11.30 -0.20
CA VAL A 346 6.36 -11.37 0.75
C VAL A 346 6.86 -11.83 2.11
N ASN A 347 6.35 -11.26 3.19
CA ASN A 347 6.67 -11.72 4.53
C ASN A 347 5.44 -11.65 5.44
N ALA A 348 5.08 -12.79 6.05
CA ALA A 348 4.01 -12.90 7.05
C ALA A 348 4.48 -12.47 8.45
N ILE A 349 4.97 -11.22 8.53
CA ILE A 349 5.48 -10.52 9.71
C ILE A 349 5.06 -9.03 9.65
N PRO A 350 5.06 -8.28 10.76
CA PRO A 350 5.29 -8.75 12.12
C PRO A 350 4.09 -9.53 12.67
N THR A 351 4.33 -10.50 13.53
CA THR A 351 3.27 -11.14 14.35
C THR A 351 3.74 -11.28 15.78
N ILE A 352 2.82 -11.40 16.74
CA ILE A 352 3.17 -11.60 18.16
C ILE A 352 4.04 -12.84 18.38
N GLU A 353 3.87 -13.88 17.56
CA GLU A 353 4.66 -15.11 17.66
C GLU A 353 6.07 -14.95 17.10
N LYS A 354 6.24 -14.26 15.97
CA LYS A 354 7.52 -14.16 15.26
C LYS A 354 8.36 -12.96 15.68
N GLN A 355 7.72 -11.88 16.15
CA GLN A 355 8.37 -10.64 16.58
C GLN A 355 7.77 -10.14 17.91
N PRO A 356 7.83 -10.94 19.00
CA PRO A 356 7.19 -10.60 20.28
C PRO A 356 7.67 -9.27 20.86
N GLN A 357 8.89 -8.82 20.53
CA GLN A 357 9.45 -7.54 20.99
C GLN A 357 8.62 -6.33 20.55
N ILE A 358 7.99 -6.38 19.37
CA ILE A 358 7.12 -5.30 18.86
C ILE A 358 5.84 -5.20 19.71
N PHE A 359 5.44 -6.32 20.32
CA PHE A 359 4.17 -6.48 21.04
C PHE A 359 4.36 -6.61 22.55
N ALA A 360 5.57 -6.32 23.07
CA ALA A 360 5.90 -6.49 24.49
C ALA A 360 5.01 -5.66 25.43
N SER A 361 4.51 -4.52 24.95
CA SER A 361 3.50 -3.71 25.63
C SER A 361 2.26 -3.58 24.76
N LEU A 362 1.34 -4.54 24.86
CA LEU A 362 0.09 -4.48 24.11
C LEU A 362 -0.77 -3.29 24.58
N PRO A 363 -1.28 -2.45 23.66
CA PRO A 363 -2.26 -1.45 24.01
C PRO A 363 -3.50 -2.09 24.66
N TYR A 364 -4.06 -1.40 25.67
CA TYR A 364 -5.22 -1.90 26.41
C TYR A 364 -6.35 -2.34 25.48
N GLY A 365 -6.90 -3.52 25.75
CA GLY A 365 -7.96 -4.13 24.97
C GLY A 365 -7.48 -5.21 24.01
N LEU A 366 -6.20 -5.22 23.60
CA LEU A 366 -5.65 -6.28 22.75
C LEU A 366 -5.02 -7.41 23.58
N VAL A 367 -5.20 -8.64 23.08
CA VAL A 367 -4.62 -9.87 23.63
C VAL A 367 -4.17 -10.78 22.49
N SER A 368 -3.28 -11.73 22.76
CA SER A 368 -2.98 -12.81 21.82
C SER A 368 -4.24 -13.60 21.47
N LYS A 369 -4.32 -14.09 20.24
CA LYS A 369 -5.45 -14.94 19.79
C LYS A 369 -5.53 -16.26 20.53
#